data_AF-Q4JCE3-F1
#
_entry.id   AF-Q4JCE3-F1
#
_cell.length_a   1.000
_cell.length_b   1.000
_cell.length_c   1.000
_cell.angle_alpha   90.00
_cell.angle_beta   90.00
_cell.angle_gamma   90.00
#
_symmetry.space_group_name_H-M   'P 1'
#
loop_
_entity.id
_entity.type
_entity.pdbx_description
1 polymer ?
#
loop_
_entity_poly.entity_id
_entity_poly.type
_entity_poly.pdbx_seq_one_letter_code
_entity_poly.pdbx_strand_id
1 'polypeptide(L)'
;MITSQDSKKYYAVSKLDSLDLEKNVQSGYHEHVSSAIDEISKNVKDILRSQGYSGKFEIFVEVYAKENGKSRLIQTVKLKINVN
;
A
#
# COMPACT_ATOMS: atom_id res chain seq x y z
N MET A 1 34.09 5.13 -6.67
CA MET A 1 33.05 6.15 -6.41
C MET A 1 31.74 5.42 -6.25
N ILE A 2 31.17 5.40 -5.04
CA ILE A 2 29.88 4.76 -4.80
C ILE A 2 28.85 5.79 -5.24
N THR A 3 28.36 5.66 -6.47
CA THR A 3 27.24 6.47 -6.95
C THR A 3 26.04 6.04 -6.11
N SER A 4 25.77 6.75 -5.02
CA SER A 4 24.51 6.67 -4.30
C SER A 4 23.42 7.04 -5.29
N GLN A 5 22.94 6.04 -6.04
CA GLN A 5 21.67 6.14 -6.72
C GLN A 5 20.66 6.33 -5.59
N ASP A 6 20.19 7.57 -5.43
CA ASP A 6 18.91 7.84 -4.80
C ASP A 6 17.86 7.21 -5.71
N SER A 7 17.81 5.87 -5.69
CA SER A 7 16.92 5.08 -6.52
C SER A 7 15.53 5.37 -6.01
N LYS A 8 14.74 6.05 -6.83
CA LYS A 8 13.32 6.32 -6.59
C LYS A 8 12.64 5.07 -6.06
N LYS A 9 12.20 5.13 -4.81
CA LYS A 9 11.46 4.03 -4.17
C LYS A 9 9.99 4.36 -4.09
N TYR A 10 9.14 3.36 -4.21
CA TYR A 10 7.70 3.48 -4.15
C TYR A 10 7.18 2.73 -2.94
N TYR A 11 6.22 3.32 -2.24
CA TYR A 11 5.50 2.65 -1.17
C TYR A 11 4.02 3.01 -1.26
N ALA A 12 3.17 2.12 -0.79
CA ALA A 12 1.73 2.28 -0.83
C ALA A 12 1.17 2.34 0.59
N VAL A 13 0.14 3.16 0.78
CA VAL A 13 -0.58 3.35 2.04
C VAL A 13 -2.06 3.11 1.76
N SER A 14 -2.74 2.36 2.62
CA SER A 14 -4.19 2.22 2.56
C SER A 14 -4.82 2.53 3.91
N LYS A 15 -5.93 3.26 3.86
CA LYS A 15 -6.80 3.54 5.00
C LYS A 15 -8.03 2.65 4.91
N LEU A 16 -8.29 1.88 5.95
CA LEU A 16 -9.46 1.01 6.08
C LEU A 16 -10.57 1.73 6.86
N ASP A 17 -10.97 2.91 6.37
CA ASP A 17 -12.05 3.74 6.98
C ASP A 17 -13.38 2.98 7.06
N SER A 18 -13.65 2.05 6.13
CA SER A 18 -14.94 1.36 6.03
C SER A 18 -15.24 0.35 7.14
N LEU A 19 -14.28 0.04 8.02
CA LEU A 19 -14.38 -1.10 8.94
C LEU A 19 -14.08 -0.79 10.41
N ASP A 20 -14.07 0.49 10.81
CA ASP A 20 -13.61 0.92 12.14
C ASP A 20 -12.15 0.48 12.43
N LEU A 21 -11.42 0.20 11.36
CA LEU A 21 -10.03 -0.20 11.42
C LEU A 21 -9.20 1.06 11.25
N GLU A 22 -8.89 1.72 12.37
CA GLU A 22 -7.89 2.78 12.47
C GLU A 22 -6.46 2.24 12.24
N LYS A 23 -6.28 1.43 11.20
CA LYS A 23 -4.99 0.91 10.77
C LYS A 23 -4.66 1.50 9.43
N ASN A 24 -3.69 2.41 9.45
CA ASN A 24 -2.93 2.76 8.26
C ASN A 24 -2.07 1.54 7.92
N VAL A 25 -2.43 0.83 6.86
CA VAL A 25 -1.62 -0.26 6.33
C VAL A 25 -0.62 0.37 5.37
N GLN A 26 0.66 0.01 5.48
CA GLN A 26 1.71 0.49 4.60
C GLN A 26 2.50 -0.69 4.02
N SER A 27 2.88 -0.60 2.75
CA SER A 27 3.85 -1.52 2.16
C SER A 27 5.30 -1.13 2.54
N GLY A 28 6.23 -2.02 2.25
CA GLY A 28 7.64 -1.71 2.13
C GLY A 28 7.95 -0.73 0.99
N TYR A 29 9.24 -0.42 0.85
CA TYR A 29 9.76 0.37 -0.25
C TYR A 29 10.20 -0.54 -1.41
N HIS A 30 9.68 -0.27 -2.60
CA HIS A 30 9.91 -1.06 -3.81
C HIS A 30 10.47 -0.23 -4.96
N GLU A 31 11.10 -0.88 -5.92
CA GLU A 31 11.56 -0.23 -7.16
C GLU A 31 10.42 0.03 -8.16
N HIS A 32 9.27 -0.62 -7.97
CA HIS A 32 8.11 -0.52 -8.84
C HIS A 32 6.83 -0.26 -8.05
N VAL A 33 5.95 0.55 -8.64
CA VAL A 33 4.61 0.86 -8.11
C VAL A 33 3.76 -0.39 -7.98
N SER A 34 3.79 -1.29 -8.97
CA SER A 34 3.05 -2.55 -8.95
C SER A 34 3.40 -3.39 -7.73
N SER A 35 4.68 -3.53 -7.40
CA SER A 35 5.12 -4.29 -6.23
C SER A 35 4.59 -3.71 -4.92
N ALA A 36 4.58 -2.38 -4.79
CA ALA A 36 4.00 -1.72 -3.61
C ALA A 36 2.48 -1.95 -3.51
N ILE A 37 1.77 -1.94 -4.64
CA ILE A 37 0.33 -2.22 -4.75
C ILE A 37 0.01 -3.69 -4.43
N ASP A 38 0.81 -4.64 -4.93
CA ASP A 38 0.62 -6.06 -4.66
C ASP A 38 0.84 -6.37 -3.17
N GLU A 39 1.88 -5.79 -2.57
CA GLU A 39 2.18 -6.00 -1.15
C GLU A 39 1.08 -5.41 -0.26
N ILE A 40 0.66 -4.15 -0.51
CA ILE A 40 -0.41 -3.55 0.31
C ILE A 40 -1.73 -4.31 0.16
N SER A 41 -2.05 -4.79 -1.04
CA SER A 41 -3.24 -5.61 -1.29
C SER A 41 -3.20 -6.90 -0.47
N LYS A 42 -2.04 -7.57 -0.44
CA LYS A 42 -1.84 -8.76 0.39
C LYS A 42 -1.96 -8.43 1.88
N ASN A 43 -1.29 -7.38 2.36
CA ASN A 43 -1.29 -6.98 3.77
C ASN A 43 -2.71 -6.65 4.25
N VAL A 44 -3.48 -5.91 3.45
CA VAL A 44 -4.89 -5.62 3.77
C VAL A 44 -5.70 -6.91 3.81
N LYS A 45 -5.54 -7.80 2.83
CA LYS A 45 -6.26 -9.08 2.79
C LYS A 45 -5.95 -9.94 4.03
N ASP A 46 -4.69 -10.03 4.42
CA ASP A 46 -4.25 -10.76 5.61
C ASP A 46 -4.81 -10.15 6.90
N ILE A 47 -4.85 -8.82 7.03
CA ILE A 47 -5.45 -8.13 8.19
C ILE A 47 -6.95 -8.42 8.27
N LEU A 48 -7.67 -8.26 7.16
CA LEU A 48 -9.11 -8.52 7.11
C LEU A 48 -9.41 -9.97 7.50
N ARG A 49 -8.67 -10.92 6.93
CA ARG A 49 -8.79 -12.34 7.26
C ARG A 49 -8.47 -12.64 8.72
N SER A 50 -7.40 -12.06 9.26
CA SER A 50 -6.99 -12.25 10.66
C SER A 50 -8.00 -11.70 11.66
N GLN A 51 -8.84 -10.76 11.25
CA GLN A 51 -9.90 -10.18 12.07
C GLN A 51 -11.26 -10.86 11.86
N GLY A 52 -11.30 -11.92 11.05
CA GLY A 52 -12.52 -12.68 10.77
C GLY A 52 -13.43 -12.05 9.72
N TYR A 53 -12.98 -11.01 9.02
CA TYR A 53 -13.73 -10.46 7.90
C TYR A 53 -13.64 -11.36 6.68
N SER A 54 -14.79 -11.58 6.04
CA SER A 54 -14.91 -12.28 4.75
C SER A 54 -15.85 -11.50 3.83
N GLY A 55 -15.61 -11.56 2.53
CA GLY A 55 -16.38 -10.85 1.51
C GLY A 55 -15.56 -9.88 0.67
N LYS A 56 -16.27 -8.98 0.00
CA LYS A 56 -15.70 -8.01 -0.95
C LYS A 56 -15.56 -6.65 -0.29
N PHE A 57 -14.35 -6.10 -0.34
CA PHE A 57 -14.01 -4.81 0.23
C PHE A 57 -13.48 -3.89 -0.86
N GLU A 58 -13.89 -2.63 -0.80
CA GLU A 58 -13.30 -1.57 -1.61
C GLU A 58 -12.36 -0.77 -0.73
N ILE A 59 -11.11 -0.62 -1.17
CA ILE A 59 -10.10 0.16 -0.46
C ILE A 59 -9.50 1.21 -1.39
N PHE A 60 -9.06 2.32 -0.80
CA PHE A 60 -8.25 3.29 -1.49
C PHE A 60 -6.79 3.10 -1.08
N VAL A 61 -5.92 3.02 -2.09
CA VAL A 61 -4.49 2.87 -1.93
C VAL A 61 -3.81 4.09 -2.51
N GLU A 62 -3.09 4.80 -1.67
CA GLU A 62 -2.26 5.94 -2.04
C GLU A 62 -0.82 5.47 -2.23
N VAL A 63 -0.28 5.64 -3.43
CA VAL A 63 1.11 5.29 -3.76
C VAL A 63 1.95 6.56 -3.74
N TYR A 64 3.05 6.49 -3.00
CA TYR A 64 4.00 7.55 -2.81
C TYR A 64 5.35 7.17 -3.42
N ALA A 65 5.98 8.12 -4.10
CA ALA A 65 7.39 8.02 -4.48
C ALA A 65 8.25 8.73 -3.42
N LYS A 66 9.36 8.11 -3.04
CA LYS A 66 10.39 8.67 -2.19
C LYS A 66 11.63 8.94 -3.03
N GLU A 67 11.97 10.23 -3.17
CA GLU A 67 13.11 10.74 -3.91
C GLU A 67 13.75 11.88 -3.10
N ASN A 68 15.07 11.86 -2.92
CA ASN A 68 15.87 12.86 -2.20
C ASN A 68 15.31 13.20 -0.81
N GLY A 69 14.88 12.16 -0.07
CA GLY A 69 14.31 12.30 1.28
C GLY A 69 12.90 12.90 1.33
N LYS A 70 12.27 13.20 0.19
CA LYS A 70 10.88 13.69 0.12
C LYS A 70 9.95 12.59 -0.36
N SER A 71 8.81 12.46 0.31
CA SER A 71 7.70 11.62 -0.15
C SER A 71 6.69 12.46 -0.93
N ARG A 72 6.26 11.98 -2.09
CA ARG A 72 5.23 12.62 -2.91
C ARG A 72 4.18 11.59 -3.30
N LEU A 73 2.90 11.91 -3.10
CA LEU A 73 1.80 11.12 -3.65
C LEU A 73 1.88 11.18 -5.19
N ILE A 74 1.96 10.03 -5.83
CA ILE A 74 2.03 9.92 -7.28
C ILE A 74 0.76 9.34 -7.88
N GLN A 75 0.02 8.54 -7.13
CA GLN A 75 -1.18 7.86 -7.62
C GLN A 75 -2.09 7.46 -6.46
N THR A 76 -3.40 7.53 -6.69
CA THR A 76 -4.39 6.88 -5.82
C THR A 76 -5.13 5.83 -6.65
N VAL A 77 -5.14 4.59 -6.15
CA VAL A 77 -5.76 3.44 -6.81
C VAL A 77 -6.92 2.96 -5.95
N LYS A 78 -8.10 2.81 -6.55
CA LYS A 78 -9.21 2.11 -5.92
C LYS A 78 -9.07 0.62 -6.20
N LEU A 79 -8.87 -0.19 -5.17
CA LEU A 79 -8.77 -1.65 -5.28
C LEU A 79 -10.03 -2.32 -4.72
N LYS A 80 -10.41 -3.43 -5.36
CA LYS A 80 -11.43 -4.36 -4.87
C LYS A 80 -10.72 -5.61 -4.37
N ILE A 81 -10.79 -5.86 -3.06
CA ILE A 81 -10.19 -7.04 -2.43
C ILE A 81 -11.31 -8.02 -2.10
N ASN A 82 -11.13 -9.27 -2.52
CA ASN A 82 -12.00 -10.37 -2.09
C ASN A 82 -11.26 -11.22 -1.04
N VAL A 83 -11.84 -11.30 0.16
CA VAL A 83 -11.35 -12.10 1.28
C VAL A 83 -12.26 -13.32 1.39
N ASN A 84 -11.69 -14.50 1.22
CA ASN A 84 -12.38 -15.79 1.20
C ASN A 84 -11.67 -16.78 2.13
#